data_AF-A0A972F4Z4-F1
#
_entry.id   AF-A0A972F4Z4-F1
#
_cell.length_a   1.000
_cell.length_b   1.000
_cell.length_c   1.000
_cell.angle_alpha   90.00
_cell.angle_beta   90.00
_cell.angle_gamma   90.00
#
_symmetry.space_group_name_H-M   'P 1'
#
loop_
_entity.id
_entity.type
_entity.pdbx_description
1 polymer ?
#
loop_
_entity_poly.entity_id
_entity_poly.type
_entity_poly.pdbx_seq_one_letter_code
_entity_poly.pdbx_strand_id
1 'polypeptide(L)'
;DEIVGFKVVGVKDYQSGEITVPGLGKVGHTHIMGSDVLVFYLIEGSSLVIRPSGTEPKVKVYMLLSGKSKEELEKKEEKLLEFAESLKE
;
A
#
# COMPACT_ATOMS: atom_id res chain seq x y z
N ASP A 1 -6.61 -8.73 7.08
CA ASP A 1 -5.21 -8.29 6.99
C ASP A 1 -5.07 -6.82 7.36
N GLU A 2 -3.92 -6.48 7.94
CA GLU A 2 -3.61 -5.14 8.44
C GLU A 2 -2.14 -4.80 8.17
N ILE A 3 -1.84 -3.50 8.05
CA ILE A 3 -0.47 -2.97 7.96
C ILE A 3 -0.31 -1.98 9.10
N VAL A 4 0.54 -2.28 10.08
CA VAL A 4 0.80 -1.45 11.28
C VAL A 4 -0.49 -1.03 12.02
N GLY A 5 -1.43 -1.98 12.14
CA GLY A 5 -2.74 -1.74 12.76
C GLY A 5 -3.74 -0.96 11.90
N PHE A 6 -3.38 -0.60 10.66
CA PHE A 6 -4.34 -0.06 9.69
C PHE A 6 -4.94 -1.19 8.87
N LYS A 7 -6.27 -1.30 8.93
CA LYS A 7 -7.00 -2.31 8.18
C LYS A 7 -6.83 -2.14 6.67
N VAL A 8 -6.44 -3.20 5.99
CA VAL A 8 -6.40 -3.26 4.52
C VAL A 8 -7.82 -3.54 4.02
N VAL A 9 -8.32 -2.68 3.13
CA VAL A 9 -9.65 -2.79 2.52
C VAL A 9 -9.60 -3.17 1.05
N GLY A 10 -8.40 -3.19 0.45
CA GLY A 10 -8.19 -3.73 -0.88
C GLY A 10 -6.71 -3.83 -1.22
N VAL A 11 -6.39 -4.78 -2.08
CA VAL A 11 -5.05 -4.94 -2.66
C VAL A 11 -5.19 -4.96 -4.17
N LYS A 12 -4.36 -4.18 -4.85
CA LYS A 12 -4.24 -4.19 -6.29
C LYS A 12 -2.82 -4.57 -6.66
N ASP A 13 -2.68 -5.73 -7.30
CA ASP A 13 -1.42 -6.25 -7.80
C ASP A 13 -1.32 -5.96 -9.29
N TYR A 14 -0.35 -5.13 -9.70
CA TYR A 14 -0.13 -4.85 -11.11
C TYR A 14 0.69 -5.92 -11.83
N GLN A 15 1.26 -6.91 -11.12
CA GLN A 15 1.95 -8.02 -11.77
C GLN A 15 0.91 -8.94 -12.39
N SER A 16 -0.03 -9.43 -11.58
CA SER A 16 -1.15 -10.27 -12.01
C SER A 16 -2.34 -9.46 -12.56
N GLY A 17 -2.40 -8.16 -12.30
CA GLY A 17 -3.52 -7.28 -12.62
C GLY A 17 -4.75 -7.47 -11.71
N GLU A 18 -4.65 -8.29 -10.68
CA GLU A 18 -5.77 -8.63 -9.81
C GLU A 18 -6.11 -7.52 -8.81
N ILE A 19 -7.40 -7.37 -8.53
CA ILE A 19 -7.90 -6.55 -7.44
C ILE A 19 -8.61 -7.49 -6.46
N THR A 20 -8.15 -7.51 -5.22
CA THR A 20 -8.68 -8.35 -4.15
C THR A 20 -9.14 -7.51 -2.97
N VAL A 21 -10.15 -8.01 -2.25
CA VAL A 21 -10.65 -7.41 -1.01
C VAL A 21 -10.62 -8.49 0.08
N PRO A 22 -9.98 -8.23 1.23
CA PRO A 22 -9.97 -9.19 2.33
C PRO A 22 -11.39 -9.61 2.74
N GLY A 23 -11.64 -10.91 2.78
CA GLY A 23 -12.96 -11.50 3.08
C GLY A 23 -13.89 -11.68 1.88
N LEU A 24 -13.65 -11.00 0.75
CA LEU A 24 -14.42 -11.19 -0.50
C LEU A 24 -13.63 -11.93 -1.59
N GLY A 25 -12.29 -11.97 -1.48
CA GLY A 25 -11.42 -12.58 -2.49
C GLY A 25 -11.19 -11.65 -3.69
N LYS A 26 -11.05 -12.24 -4.88
CA LYS A 26 -10.85 -11.49 -6.14
C LYS A 26 -12.14 -10.82 -6.57
N VAL A 27 -12.13 -9.50 -6.64
CA VAL A 27 -13.30 -8.67 -6.96
C VAL A 27 -13.21 -8.01 -8.32
N GLY A 28 -12.04 -8.07 -8.97
CA GLY A 28 -11.87 -7.46 -10.28
C GLY A 28 -10.47 -7.56 -10.84
N HIS A 29 -10.26 -6.79 -11.90
CA HIS A 29 -9.04 -6.79 -12.69
C HIS A 29 -8.75 -5.38 -13.24
N THR A 30 -7.48 -4.99 -13.30
CA THR A 30 -7.03 -3.76 -13.95
C THR A 30 -6.57 -4.00 -15.38
N HIS A 31 -6.66 -2.98 -16.24
CA HIS A 31 -6.21 -3.06 -17.64
C HIS A 31 -4.69 -2.93 -17.81
N ILE A 32 -3.99 -2.48 -16.76
CA ILE A 32 -2.52 -2.37 -16.70
C ILE A 32 -1.97 -3.55 -15.90
N MET A 33 -1.03 -4.31 -16.47
CA MET A 33 -0.49 -5.55 -15.91
C MET A 33 1.02 -5.69 -16.18
N GLY A 34 1.67 -6.69 -15.58
CA GLY A 34 3.08 -7.04 -15.82
C GLY A 34 4.09 -6.09 -15.16
N SER A 35 3.65 -5.24 -14.24
CA SER A 35 4.54 -4.36 -13.48
C SER A 35 4.62 -4.83 -12.03
N ASP A 36 5.83 -4.86 -11.48
CA ASP A 36 6.06 -5.12 -10.06
C ASP A 36 5.63 -3.90 -9.22
N VAL A 37 4.32 -3.78 -8.98
CA VAL A 37 3.72 -2.71 -8.19
C VAL A 37 2.56 -3.29 -7.39
N LEU A 38 2.62 -3.12 -6.07
CA LEU A 38 1.52 -3.42 -5.17
C LEU A 38 0.90 -2.13 -4.65
N VAL A 39 -0.42 -2.06 -4.64
CA VAL A 39 -1.17 -0.98 -4.00
C VAL A 39 -2.03 -1.56 -2.90
N PHE A 40 -1.85 -1.06 -1.68
CA PHE A 40 -2.68 -1.38 -0.53
C PHE A 40 -3.60 -0.20 -0.24
N TYR A 41 -4.91 -0.42 -0.36
CA TYR A 41 -5.91 0.53 0.09
C TYR A 41 -6.19 0.27 1.57
N LEU A 42 -5.99 1.30 2.38
CA LEU A 42 -6.23 1.25 3.82
C LEU A 42 -7.59 1.87 4.13
N ILE A 43 -8.13 1.49 5.28
CA ILE A 43 -9.35 2.11 5.80
C ILE A 43 -9.15 3.62 5.96
N GLU A 44 -10.24 4.37 5.85
CA GLU A 44 -10.25 5.85 5.92
C GLU A 44 -9.50 6.53 4.76
N GLY A 45 -9.28 5.83 3.64
CA GLY A 45 -8.88 6.43 2.37
C GLY A 45 -7.38 6.62 2.19
N SER A 46 -6.55 6.19 3.15
CA SER A 46 -5.09 6.12 2.95
C SER A 46 -4.71 5.00 1.99
N SER A 47 -3.54 5.08 1.37
CA SER A 47 -2.98 4.00 0.55
C SER A 47 -1.46 3.96 0.55
N LEU A 48 -0.92 2.75 0.38
CA LEU A 48 0.51 2.52 0.16
C LEU A 48 0.73 1.98 -1.26
N VAL A 49 1.76 2.48 -1.93
CA VAL A 49 2.24 1.91 -3.21
C VAL A 49 3.67 1.45 -3.02
N ILE A 50 3.94 0.17 -3.28
CA ILE A 50 5.26 -0.44 -3.11
C ILE A 50 5.72 -0.96 -4.46
N ARG A 51 6.95 -0.59 -4.87
CA ARG A 51 7.56 -1.06 -6.12
C ARG A 51 9.10 -1.02 -6.08
N PRO A 52 9.80 -1.87 -6.82
CA PRO A 52 11.22 -1.66 -7.09
C PRO A 52 11.45 -0.40 -7.94
N SER A 53 12.63 0.19 -7.76
CA SER A 53 13.07 1.40 -8.48
C SER A 53 13.31 1.16 -9.98
N GLY A 54 13.61 -0.08 -10.37
CA GLY A 54 13.81 -0.51 -11.76
C GLY A 54 15.28 -0.52 -12.22
N THR A 55 16.07 0.47 -11.80
CA THR A 55 17.49 0.59 -12.23
C THR A 55 18.50 0.49 -11.08
N GLU A 56 18.04 0.57 -9.84
CA GLU A 56 18.89 0.50 -8.64
C GLU A 56 18.28 -0.52 -7.66
N PRO A 57 19.09 -1.15 -6.78
CA PRO A 57 18.61 -2.09 -5.75
C PRO A 57 17.92 -1.31 -4.62
N LYS A 58 16.79 -0.67 -4.94
CA LYS A 58 15.99 0.15 -4.04
C LYS A 58 14.51 -0.15 -4.22
N VAL A 59 13.78 -0.19 -3.12
CA VAL A 59 12.31 -0.18 -3.10
C VAL A 59 11.83 1.26 -2.89
N LYS A 60 10.80 1.65 -3.63
CA LYS A 60 10.09 2.93 -3.46
C LYS A 60 8.75 2.63 -2.82
N VAL A 61 8.47 3.32 -1.71
CA VAL A 61 7.20 3.29 -1.01
C VAL A 61 6.58 4.68 -1.10
N TYR A 62 5.39 4.77 -1.70
CA TYR A 62 4.60 6.00 -1.73
C TYR A 62 3.46 5.89 -0.72
N MET A 63 3.28 6.92 0.09
CA MET A 63 2.25 6.98 1.12
C MET A 63 1.29 8.12 0.80
N LEU A 64 0.03 7.79 0.57
CA LEU A 64 -1.04 8.79 0.45
C LEU A 64 -1.86 8.68 1.73
N LEU A 65 -1.78 9.70 2.58
CA LEU A 65 -2.40 9.68 3.90
C LEU A 65 -3.62 10.59 3.93
N SER A 66 -4.72 10.06 4.45
CA SER A 66 -5.92 10.82 4.79
C SER A 66 -6.17 10.74 6.29
N GLY A 67 -6.66 11.85 6.85
CA GLY A 67 -6.91 12.04 8.28
C GLY A 67 -7.66 13.34 8.53
N LYS A 68 -8.26 13.49 9.71
CA LYS A 68 -9.12 14.64 10.04
C LYS A 68 -8.35 15.80 10.67
N SER A 69 -7.12 15.56 11.11
CA SER A 69 -6.24 16.57 11.69
C SER A 69 -4.79 16.34 11.29
N LYS A 70 -3.98 17.38 11.46
CA LYS A 70 -2.52 17.29 11.25
C LYS A 70 -1.87 16.28 12.20
N GLU A 71 -2.28 16.27 13.47
CA GLU A 71 -1.74 15.35 14.48
C GLU A 71 -2.04 13.88 14.17
N GLU A 72 -3.23 13.59 13.63
CA GLU A 72 -3.60 12.24 13.19
C GLU A 72 -2.73 11.79 12.02
N LEU A 73 -2.50 12.68 11.05
CA LEU A 73 -1.65 12.42 9.90
C LEU A 73 -0.19 12.18 10.31
N GLU A 74 0.37 13.01 11.18
CA GLU A 74 1.75 12.88 11.68
C GLU A 74 1.96 11.52 12.39
N LYS A 75 1.01 11.11 13.25
CA LYS A 75 1.07 9.79 13.92
C LYS A 75 0.94 8.62 12.94
N LYS A 76 0.11 8.76 11.90
CA LYS A 76 -0.04 7.74 10.86
C LYS A 76 1.21 7.65 10.00
N GLU A 77 1.81 8.79 9.66
CA GLU A 77 3.06 8.90 8.91
C GLU A 77 4.21 8.22 9.65
N GLU A 78 4.42 8.54 10.93
CA GLU A 78 5.49 7.94 11.75
C GLU A 78 5.44 6.40 11.74
N LYS A 79 4.26 5.83 12.02
CA LYS A 79 4.06 4.37 12.01
C LYS A 79 4.33 3.72 10.66
N LEU A 80 3.89 4.37 9.58
CA LEU A 80 4.06 3.85 8.23
C LEU A 80 5.49 4.01 7.72
N LEU A 81 6.20 5.04 8.17
CA LEU A 81 7.64 5.21 7.93
C LEU A 81 8.44 4.10 8.61
N GLU A 82 8.18 3.80 9.89
CA GLU A 82 8.84 2.69 10.60
C GLU A 82 8.63 1.36 9.86
N PHE A 83 7.41 1.11 9.39
CA PHE A 83 7.13 -0.06 8.57
C PHE A 83 7.88 -0.05 7.24
N ALA A 84 7.89 1.07 6.51
CA ALA A 84 8.60 1.16 5.25
C ALA A 84 10.12 0.94 5.42
N GLU A 85 10.69 1.42 6.53
CA GLU A 85 12.10 1.18 6.89
C GLU A 85 12.37 -0.30 7.19
N SER A 86 11.44 -1.00 7.85
CA SER A 86 11.56 -2.44 8.11
C SER A 86 11.59 -3.31 6.85
N LEU A 87 11.11 -2.80 5.70
CA LEU A 87 11.16 -3.51 4.42
C LEU A 87 12.57 -3.57 3.81
N LYS A 88 13.56 -2.90 4.42
CA LYS A 88 14.97 -2.96 4.00
C LYS A 88 15.69 -4.20 4.53
N GLU A 89 15.15 -4.85 5.56
CA GLU A 89 15.69 -6.07 6.17
C GLU A 89 15.24 -7.33 5.44
#